data_AF-A0A2A5BTT7-F1
#
_entry.id   AF-A0A2A5BTT7-F1
#
_cell.length_a   1.000
_cell.length_b   1.000
_cell.length_c   1.000
_cell.angle_alpha   90.00
_cell.angle_beta   90.00
_cell.angle_gamma   90.00
#
_symmetry.space_group_name_H-M   'P 1'
#
loop_
_entity.id
_entity.type
_entity.pdbx_description
1 polymer ?
#
loop_
_entity_poly.entity_id
_entity_poly.type
_entity_poly.pdbx_seq_one_letter_code
_entity_poly.pdbx_strand_id
1 'polypeptide(L)'
;MLQKLSILILFTTLSTFSFANDKNEKVRVLMEAQGLLSMFEQQLAMGEIQSEKMGKQVIDQIMAQLNPNQEFQNRFTAAFQTFMKKVANPYTAEQIVEVWSKYYGGEFASSELDKLIDFYTSDIGKKEVSASKVAITKFTEHFQTLNEPLMKSAMNEYISELKIAAKECNCAKK
;
A
#
# COMPACT_ATOMS: atom_id res chain seq x y z
N MET A 1 -43.67 49.42 -27.44
CA MET A 1 -43.80 48.42 -26.36
C MET A 1 -43.14 47.14 -26.85
N LEU A 2 -42.22 46.58 -26.06
CA LEU A 2 -41.61 45.24 -26.10
C LEU A 2 -41.13 44.75 -27.50
N GLN A 3 -39.84 44.52 -27.75
CA GLN A 3 -39.05 43.47 -27.14
C GLN A 3 -37.56 43.85 -27.16
N LYS A 4 -37.06 44.32 -26.02
CA LYS A 4 -35.65 44.18 -25.65
C LYS A 4 -35.54 42.90 -24.84
N LEU A 5 -34.51 42.10 -25.11
CA LEU A 5 -33.87 41.06 -24.27
C LEU A 5 -33.65 39.80 -25.11
N SER A 6 -32.44 39.63 -25.58
CA SER A 6 -31.76 38.34 -25.70
C SER A 6 -30.30 38.66 -26.05
N ILE A 7 -29.36 37.79 -25.69
CA ILE A 7 -27.90 37.97 -25.76
C ILE A 7 -27.30 38.64 -24.51
N LEU A 8 -27.41 37.94 -23.39
CA LEU A 8 -26.30 37.77 -22.46
C LEU A 8 -26.46 36.38 -21.84
N ILE A 9 -25.38 35.80 -21.32
CA ILE A 9 -25.26 34.42 -20.79
C ILE A 9 -24.83 33.39 -21.84
N LEU A 10 -23.55 33.44 -22.23
CA LEU A 10 -22.86 32.27 -22.73
C LEU A 10 -21.33 32.39 -22.54
N PHE A 11 -20.81 32.47 -21.31
CA PHE A 11 -19.35 32.30 -21.08
C PHE A 11 -19.00 32.12 -19.58
N THR A 12 -19.41 31.03 -18.93
CA THR A 12 -18.94 30.73 -17.55
C THR A 12 -18.84 29.22 -17.23
N THR A 13 -18.26 28.40 -18.11
CA THR A 13 -18.09 26.95 -17.81
C THR A 13 -16.67 26.39 -17.99
N LEU A 14 -15.64 27.22 -18.20
CA LEU A 14 -14.29 26.73 -18.55
C LEU A 14 -13.22 26.79 -17.45
N SER A 15 -13.54 27.22 -16.22
CA SER A 15 -12.49 27.46 -15.20
C SER A 15 -12.24 26.31 -14.22
N THR A 16 -13.01 25.22 -14.21
CA THR A 16 -12.91 24.20 -13.16
C THR A 16 -11.73 23.23 -13.33
N PHE A 17 -11.20 23.06 -14.54
CA PHE A 17 -10.12 22.10 -14.80
C PHE A 17 -8.73 22.59 -14.34
N SER A 18 -8.49 23.91 -14.31
CA SER A 18 -7.19 24.45 -13.89
C SER A 18 -6.97 24.36 -12.37
N PHE A 19 -8.04 24.43 -11.57
CA PHE A 19 -7.96 24.38 -10.10
C PHE A 19 -7.74 22.96 -9.56
N ALA A 20 -8.29 21.94 -10.22
CA ALA A 20 -8.10 20.55 -9.82
C ALA A 20 -6.63 20.11 -10.01
N ASN A 21 -6.01 20.56 -11.10
CA ASN A 21 -4.61 20.23 -11.39
C ASN A 21 -3.65 20.91 -10.39
N ASP A 22 -3.92 22.16 -10.03
CA ASP A 22 -3.15 22.91 -9.01
C ASP A 22 -3.26 22.26 -7.61
N LYS A 23 -4.46 21.79 -7.24
CA LYS A 23 -4.66 21.15 -5.94
C LYS A 23 -3.96 19.79 -5.83
N ASN A 24 -4.00 18.98 -6.88
CA ASN A 24 -3.30 17.70 -6.92
C ASN A 24 -1.78 17.88 -6.79
N GLU A 25 -1.24 18.91 -7.44
CA GLU A 25 0.16 19.25 -7.36
C GLU A 25 0.57 19.67 -5.94
N LYS A 26 -0.23 20.50 -5.27
CA LYS A 26 0.00 20.83 -3.85
C LYS A 26 -0.02 19.61 -2.95
N VAL A 27 -0.96 18.69 -3.17
CA VAL A 27 -1.01 17.43 -2.42
C VAL A 27 0.24 16.58 -2.69
N ARG A 28 0.72 16.50 -3.93
CA ARG A 28 1.98 15.81 -4.26
C ARG A 28 3.15 16.37 -3.46
N VAL A 29 3.33 17.70 -3.50
CA VAL A 29 4.40 18.39 -2.76
C VAL A 29 4.29 18.12 -1.26
N LEU A 30 3.07 18.17 -0.71
CA LEU A 30 2.82 17.87 0.70
C LEU A 30 3.18 16.41 1.05
N MET A 31 2.77 15.44 0.21
CA MET A 31 3.11 14.03 0.39
C MET A 31 4.62 13.78 0.34
N GLU A 32 5.34 14.48 -0.54
CA GLU A 32 6.80 14.43 -0.61
C GLU A 32 7.44 15.01 0.65
N ALA A 33 6.98 16.18 1.12
CA ALA A 33 7.50 16.83 2.32
C ALA A 33 7.28 15.99 3.59
N GLN A 34 6.16 15.28 3.67
CA GLN A 34 5.86 14.33 4.76
C GLN A 34 6.60 13.00 4.60
N GLY A 35 7.19 12.72 3.43
CA GLY A 35 7.83 11.45 3.10
C GLY A 35 6.84 10.31 2.82
N LEU A 36 5.56 10.61 2.60
CA LEU A 36 4.53 9.61 2.29
C LEU A 36 4.76 8.98 0.92
N LEU A 37 5.20 9.76 -0.09
CA LEU A 37 5.41 9.22 -1.43
C LEU A 37 6.47 8.12 -1.43
N SER A 38 7.63 8.37 -0.83
CA SER A 38 8.68 7.37 -0.64
C SER A 38 8.23 6.15 0.18
N MET A 39 7.34 6.36 1.16
CA MET A 39 6.80 5.27 1.97
C MET A 39 5.89 4.35 1.14
N PHE A 40 5.02 4.93 0.32
CA PHE A 40 4.17 4.15 -0.59
C PHE A 40 5.01 3.41 -1.62
N GLU A 41 5.98 4.06 -2.26
CA GLU A 41 6.91 3.39 -3.20
C GLU A 41 7.62 2.20 -2.55
N GLN A 42 8.12 2.38 -1.33
CA GLN A 42 8.75 1.29 -0.58
C GLN A 42 7.76 0.16 -0.26
N GLN A 43 6.53 0.47 0.14
CA GLN A 43 5.49 -0.53 0.38
C GLN A 43 5.14 -1.32 -0.89
N LEU A 44 5.07 -0.65 -2.04
CA LEU A 44 4.82 -1.32 -3.32
C LEU A 44 5.96 -2.27 -3.68
N ALA A 45 7.21 -1.81 -3.59
CA ALA A 45 8.39 -2.64 -3.86
C ALA A 45 8.49 -3.83 -2.89
N MET A 46 8.23 -3.61 -1.59
CA MET A 46 8.20 -4.69 -0.61
C MET A 46 7.08 -5.71 -0.89
N GLY A 47 5.91 -5.23 -1.30
CA GLY A 47 4.77 -6.08 -1.66
C GLY A 47 5.10 -7.01 -2.83
N GLU A 48 5.81 -6.50 -3.85
CA GLU A 48 6.27 -7.31 -4.99
C GLU A 48 7.24 -8.41 -4.54
N ILE A 49 8.28 -8.05 -3.79
CA ILE A 49 9.29 -8.99 -3.26
C ILE A 49 8.62 -10.06 -2.38
N GLN A 50 7.70 -9.66 -1.49
CA GLN A 50 7.03 -10.58 -0.59
C GLN A 50 6.08 -11.53 -1.34
N SER A 51 5.38 -11.03 -2.35
CA SER A 51 4.50 -11.84 -3.20
C SER A 51 5.29 -12.85 -4.02
N GLU A 52 6.44 -12.46 -4.58
CA GLU A 52 7.34 -13.38 -5.28
C GLU A 52 7.87 -14.47 -4.35
N LYS A 53 8.32 -14.10 -3.15
CA LYS A 53 8.80 -15.05 -2.14
C LYS A 53 7.72 -16.06 -1.76
N MET A 54 6.50 -15.60 -1.48
CA MET A 54 5.37 -16.47 -1.12
C MET A 54 5.00 -17.41 -2.26
N GLY A 55 4.91 -16.88 -3.48
CA GLY A 55 4.59 -17.67 -4.65
C GLY A 55 5.65 -18.72 -4.99
N LYS A 56 6.94 -18.39 -4.79
CA LYS A 56 8.04 -19.35 -4.91
C LYS A 56 7.90 -20.49 -3.90
N GLN A 57 7.57 -20.19 -2.64
CA GLN A 57 7.34 -21.22 -1.62
C GLN A 57 6.20 -22.18 -2.01
N VAL A 58 5.11 -21.66 -2.59
CA VAL A 58 3.99 -22.48 -3.07
C VAL A 58 4.43 -23.38 -4.23
N ILE A 59 5.15 -22.85 -5.22
CA ILE A 59 5.68 -23.66 -6.33
C ILE A 59 6.63 -24.73 -5.81
N ASP A 60 7.57 -24.38 -4.93
CA ASP A 60 8.53 -25.33 -4.38
C ASP A 60 7.81 -26.49 -3.63
N GLN A 61 6.71 -26.19 -2.92
CA GLN A 61 5.84 -27.22 -2.31
C GLN A 61 5.14 -28.10 -3.34
N ILE A 62 4.61 -27.54 -4.42
CA ILE A 62 3.96 -28.30 -5.50
C ILE A 62 4.98 -29.23 -6.18
N MET A 63 6.18 -28.73 -6.47
CA MET A 63 7.25 -29.54 -7.07
C MET A 63 7.65 -30.70 -6.16
N ALA A 64 7.76 -30.46 -4.85
CA ALA A 64 8.10 -31.49 -3.88
C ALA A 64 7.00 -32.56 -3.75
N GLN A 65 5.73 -32.20 -3.90
CA GLN A 65 4.61 -33.14 -3.80
C GLN A 65 4.38 -33.95 -5.08
N LEU A 66 4.51 -33.32 -6.25
CA LEU A 66 4.18 -33.94 -7.53
C LEU A 66 5.41 -34.59 -8.21
N ASN A 67 6.62 -34.21 -7.82
CA ASN A 67 7.89 -34.62 -8.42
C ASN A 67 7.84 -34.69 -9.97
N PRO A 68 7.43 -33.60 -10.66
CA PRO A 68 7.19 -33.63 -12.08
C PRO A 68 8.50 -33.75 -12.88
N ASN A 69 8.42 -34.28 -14.10
CA ASN A 69 9.55 -34.28 -15.03
C ASN A 69 9.91 -32.85 -15.49
N GLN A 70 11.06 -32.69 -16.17
CA GLN A 70 11.58 -31.37 -16.55
C GLN A 70 10.60 -30.54 -17.41
N GLU A 71 9.84 -31.19 -18.31
CA GLU A 71 8.86 -30.49 -19.15
C GLU A 71 7.79 -29.82 -18.28
N PHE A 72 7.22 -30.56 -17.33
CA PHE A 72 6.19 -30.05 -16.45
C PHE A 72 6.74 -29.06 -15.41
N GLN A 73 7.97 -29.26 -14.91
CA GLN A 73 8.65 -28.25 -14.07
C GLN A 73 8.75 -26.90 -14.77
N ASN A 74 9.16 -26.91 -16.04
CA ASN A 74 9.25 -25.68 -16.85
C ASN A 74 7.87 -25.05 -17.04
N ARG A 75 6.83 -25.85 -17.32
CA ARG A 75 5.46 -25.37 -17.49
C ARG A 75 4.89 -24.73 -16.22
N PHE A 76 5.09 -25.35 -15.06
CA PHE A 76 4.65 -24.79 -13.79
C PHE A 76 5.38 -23.48 -13.45
N THR A 77 6.68 -23.42 -13.67
CA THR A 77 7.47 -22.20 -13.47
C THR A 77 7.00 -21.07 -14.38
N ALA A 78 6.77 -21.34 -15.66
CA ALA A 78 6.28 -20.36 -16.62
C ALA A 78 4.85 -19.87 -16.28
N ALA A 79 3.97 -20.77 -15.84
CA ALA A 79 2.64 -20.42 -15.36
C ALA A 79 2.70 -19.50 -14.13
N PHE A 80 3.59 -19.79 -13.19
CA PHE A 80 3.82 -18.96 -12.01
C PHE A 80 4.35 -17.57 -12.37
N GLN A 81 5.37 -17.47 -13.23
CA GLN A 81 5.88 -16.19 -13.73
C GLN A 81 4.79 -15.38 -14.44
N THR A 82 3.93 -16.04 -15.21
CA THR A 82 2.79 -15.39 -15.87
C THR A 82 1.77 -14.88 -14.85
N PHE A 83 1.48 -15.65 -13.81
CA PHE A 83 0.63 -15.23 -12.70
C PHE A 83 1.22 -14.01 -11.99
N MET A 84 2.50 -14.05 -11.61
CA MET A 84 3.19 -12.93 -10.95
C MET A 84 3.14 -11.64 -11.77
N LYS A 85 3.35 -11.72 -13.09
CA LYS A 85 3.20 -10.56 -13.98
C LYS A 85 1.77 -10.01 -14.01
N LYS A 86 0.76 -10.85 -13.87
CA LYS A 86 -0.66 -10.43 -13.86
C LYS A 86 -1.08 -9.79 -12.54
N VAL A 87 -0.42 -10.16 -11.43
CA VAL A 87 -0.71 -9.61 -10.10
C VAL A 87 0.29 -8.53 -9.66
N ALA A 88 1.27 -8.22 -10.51
CA ALA A 88 2.15 -7.09 -10.33
C ALA A 88 1.31 -5.81 -10.20
N ASN A 89 1.72 -4.94 -9.27
CA ASN A 89 0.96 -3.75 -8.97
C ASN A 89 0.93 -2.81 -10.19
N PRO A 90 -0.26 -2.45 -10.72
CA PRO A 90 -0.36 -1.57 -11.89
C PRO A 90 -0.29 -0.08 -11.54
N TYR A 91 -0.24 0.28 -10.25
CA TYR A 91 -0.41 1.66 -9.81
C TYR A 91 0.87 2.48 -9.96
N THR A 92 0.74 3.66 -10.59
CA THR A 92 1.82 4.64 -10.68
C THR A 92 1.81 5.61 -9.50
N ALA A 93 2.90 6.34 -9.29
CA ALA A 93 2.98 7.38 -8.27
C ALA A 93 1.87 8.44 -8.45
N GLU A 94 1.56 8.80 -9.70
CA GLU A 94 0.51 9.76 -10.03
C GLU A 94 -0.88 9.27 -9.60
N GLN A 95 -1.17 7.99 -9.78
CA GLN A 95 -2.45 7.42 -9.36
C GLN A 95 -2.58 7.39 -7.83
N ILE A 96 -1.48 7.16 -7.11
CA ILE A 96 -1.46 7.25 -5.65
C ILE A 96 -1.74 8.69 -5.21
N VAL A 97 -1.08 9.67 -5.83
CA VAL A 97 -1.31 11.11 -5.56
C VAL A 97 -2.74 11.51 -5.88
N GLU A 98 -3.30 11.06 -7.00
CA GLU A 98 -4.67 11.36 -7.41
C GLU A 98 -5.68 10.85 -6.37
N VAL A 99 -5.53 9.59 -5.95
CA VAL A 99 -6.39 8.97 -4.93
C VAL A 99 -6.23 9.66 -3.58
N TRP A 100 -4.99 9.98 -3.18
CA TRP A 100 -4.73 10.68 -1.93
C TRP A 100 -5.30 12.11 -1.96
N SER A 101 -5.12 12.82 -3.06
CA SER A 101 -5.67 14.16 -3.26
C SER A 101 -7.20 14.17 -3.17
N LYS A 102 -7.86 13.13 -3.72
CA LYS A 102 -9.31 12.99 -3.61
C LYS A 102 -9.78 12.86 -2.15
N TYR A 103 -9.14 12.00 -1.36
CA TYR A 103 -9.63 11.67 0.00
C TYR A 103 -9.07 12.55 1.11
N TYR A 104 -7.78 12.88 1.05
CA TYR A 104 -7.12 13.75 2.03
C TYR A 104 -7.17 15.20 1.58
N GLY A 105 -6.73 15.47 0.34
CA GLY A 105 -6.71 16.83 -0.20
C GLY A 105 -8.11 17.43 -0.31
N GLY A 106 -9.13 16.61 -0.57
CA GLY A 106 -10.54 16.99 -0.63
C GLY A 106 -11.05 17.73 0.61
N GLU A 107 -10.51 17.39 1.78
CA GLU A 107 -10.93 17.92 3.08
C GLU A 107 -10.34 19.31 3.40
N PHE A 108 -9.42 19.81 2.58
CA PHE A 108 -8.75 21.09 2.80
C PHE A 108 -9.03 22.09 1.67
N ALA A 109 -9.17 23.36 2.01
CA ALA A 109 -9.07 24.42 1.02
C ALA A 109 -7.64 24.51 0.46
N SER A 110 -7.50 25.01 -0.78
CA SER A 110 -6.17 25.12 -1.42
C SER A 110 -5.20 25.96 -0.58
N SER A 111 -5.67 27.04 0.06
CA SER A 111 -4.87 27.87 0.96
C SER A 111 -4.47 27.20 2.28
N GLU A 112 -5.20 26.17 2.71
CA GLU A 112 -4.84 25.38 3.89
C GLU A 112 -3.75 24.37 3.56
N LEU A 113 -3.80 23.79 2.36
CA LEU A 113 -2.71 22.97 1.83
C LEU A 113 -1.40 23.77 1.74
N ASP A 114 -1.46 25.04 1.32
CA ASP A 114 -0.28 25.91 1.31
C ASP A 114 0.36 26.04 2.70
N LYS A 115 -0.45 26.26 3.74
CA LYS A 115 0.04 26.34 5.13
C LYS A 115 0.66 25.03 5.62
N LEU A 116 0.10 23.89 5.22
CA LEU A 116 0.67 22.58 5.54
C LEU A 116 2.01 22.38 4.83
N ILE A 117 2.10 22.76 3.55
CA ILE A 117 3.35 22.71 2.78
C ILE A 117 4.40 23.61 3.46
N ASP A 118 4.06 24.84 3.82
CA ASP A 118 4.96 25.76 4.52
C ASP A 118 5.48 25.15 5.83
N PHE A 119 4.60 24.51 6.60
CA PHE A 119 5.00 23.83 7.82
C PHE A 119 5.96 22.66 7.55
N TYR A 120 5.57 21.71 6.70
CA TYR A 120 6.36 20.50 6.46
C TYR A 120 7.67 20.75 5.70
N THR A 121 7.78 21.87 4.97
CA THR A 121 9.02 22.28 4.30
C THR A 121 9.94 23.12 5.19
N SER A 122 9.44 23.65 6.32
CA SER A 122 10.24 24.36 7.32
C SER A 122 11.25 23.43 8.05
N ASP A 123 12.25 24.02 8.72
CA ASP A 123 13.23 23.25 9.48
C ASP A 123 12.60 22.44 10.63
N ILE A 124 11.58 23.00 11.29
CA ILE A 124 10.88 22.29 12.36
C ILE A 124 10.00 21.16 11.80
N GLY A 125 9.34 21.37 10.66
CA GLY A 125 8.55 20.33 9.99
C GLY A 125 9.42 19.17 9.51
N LYS A 126 10.56 19.44 8.87
CA LYS A 126 11.54 18.41 8.49
C LYS A 126 12.05 17.64 9.71
N LYS A 127 12.30 18.33 10.83
CA LYS A 127 12.70 17.69 12.09
C LYS A 127 11.60 16.81 12.65
N GLU A 128 10.34 17.26 12.61
CA GLU A 128 9.17 16.47 13.01
C GLU A 128 9.09 15.18 12.18
N VAL A 129 9.10 15.28 10.84
CA VAL A 129 9.02 14.10 9.96
C VAL A 129 10.13 13.09 10.26
N SER A 130 11.36 13.57 10.44
CA SER A 130 12.50 12.71 10.78
C SER A 130 12.34 12.07 12.16
N ALA A 131 11.95 12.85 13.17
CA ALA A 131 11.74 12.35 14.52
C ALA A 131 10.60 11.33 14.58
N SER A 132 9.49 11.58 13.88
CA SER A 132 8.33 10.70 13.79
C SER A 132 8.67 9.38 13.12
N LYS A 133 9.46 9.38 12.04
CA LYS A 133 9.97 8.15 11.40
C LYS A 133 10.79 7.31 12.36
N VAL A 134 11.68 7.91 13.16
CA VAL A 134 12.48 7.17 14.15
C VAL A 134 11.61 6.67 15.30
N ALA A 135 10.70 7.51 15.78
CA ALA A 135 9.82 7.20 16.91
C ALA A 135 8.87 6.05 16.59
N ILE A 136 8.23 6.05 15.42
CA ILE A 136 7.25 5.02 15.05
C ILE A 136 7.89 3.63 14.90
N THR A 137 9.13 3.58 14.39
CA THR A 137 9.91 2.33 14.32
C THR A 137 10.17 1.79 15.71
N LYS A 138 10.73 2.61 16.61
CA LYS A 138 11.01 2.20 18.00
C LYS A 138 9.75 1.83 18.77
N PHE A 139 8.66 2.57 18.54
CA PHE A 139 7.36 2.29 19.15
C PHE A 139 6.84 0.92 18.70
N THR A 140 6.93 0.63 17.39
CA THR A 140 6.53 -0.67 16.83
C THR A 140 7.39 -1.81 17.38
N GLU A 141 8.72 -1.65 17.40
CA GLU A 141 9.66 -2.64 17.95
C GLU A 141 9.39 -2.96 19.43
N HIS A 142 9.03 -1.94 20.23
CA HIS A 142 8.69 -2.12 21.63
C HIS A 142 7.50 -3.07 21.80
N PHE A 143 6.40 -2.82 21.09
CA PHE A 143 5.21 -3.68 21.19
C PHE A 143 5.41 -5.05 20.55
N GLN A 144 6.21 -5.16 19.49
CA GLN A 144 6.60 -6.46 18.94
C GLN A 144 7.35 -7.30 19.99
N THR A 145 8.31 -6.71 20.70
CA THR A 145 9.06 -7.37 21.77
C THR A 145 8.14 -7.84 22.91
N LEU A 146 7.16 -7.01 23.29
CA LEU A 146 6.18 -7.39 24.31
C LEU A 146 5.25 -8.53 23.87
N ASN A 147 4.90 -8.56 22.58
CA ASN A 147 3.97 -9.54 22.03
C ASN A 147 4.61 -10.87 21.65
N GLU A 148 5.92 -10.91 21.40
CA GLU A 148 6.65 -12.13 21.01
C GLU A 148 6.45 -13.32 21.99
N PRO A 149 6.62 -13.17 23.32
CA PRO A 149 6.38 -14.29 24.25
C PRO A 149 4.91 -14.72 24.29
N LEU A 150 3.96 -13.78 24.16
CA LEU A 150 2.52 -14.09 24.13
C LEU A 150 2.18 -14.92 22.89
N MET A 151 2.67 -14.50 21.72
CA MET A 151 2.47 -15.23 20.46
C MET A 151 3.10 -16.63 20.53
N LYS A 152 4.30 -16.75 21.07
CA LYS A 152 4.98 -18.03 21.25
C LYS A 152 4.19 -18.98 22.16
N SER A 153 3.65 -18.47 23.26
CA SER A 153 2.81 -19.25 24.17
C SER A 153 1.55 -19.76 23.48
N ALA A 154 0.79 -18.86 22.84
CA ALA A 154 -0.45 -19.21 22.15
C ALA A 154 -0.22 -20.21 21.00
N MET A 155 0.87 -20.07 20.26
CA MET A 155 1.21 -21.01 19.19
C MET A 155 1.57 -22.40 19.71
N ASN A 156 2.25 -22.50 20.85
CA ASN A 156 2.54 -23.79 21.49
C ASN A 156 1.26 -24.48 21.96
N GLU A 157 0.33 -23.72 22.55
CA GLU A 157 -0.98 -24.22 22.99
C GLU A 157 -1.78 -24.75 21.80
N TYR A 158 -1.90 -23.95 20.75
CA TYR A 158 -2.56 -24.34 19.50
C TYR A 158 -1.98 -25.62 18.89
N ILE A 159 -0.64 -25.74 18.80
CA ILE A 159 0.02 -26.95 18.30
C ILE A 159 -0.26 -28.17 19.19
N SER A 160 -0.33 -27.97 20.51
CA SER A 160 -0.67 -29.03 21.45
C SER A 160 -2.09 -29.55 21.21
N GLU A 161 -3.05 -28.65 21.04
CA GLU A 161 -4.44 -29.01 20.72
C GLU A 161 -4.57 -29.75 19.39
N LEU A 162 -3.90 -29.26 18.33
CA LEU A 162 -3.90 -29.95 17.04
C LEU A 162 -3.33 -31.37 17.12
N LYS A 163 -2.30 -31.59 17.93
CA LYS A 163 -1.73 -32.94 18.16
C LYS A 163 -2.70 -33.86 18.88
N ILE A 164 -3.51 -33.34 19.81
CA ILE A 164 -4.57 -34.10 20.49
C ILE A 164 -5.64 -34.48 19.47
N ALA A 165 -6.18 -33.50 18.74
CA ALA A 165 -7.21 -33.74 17.73
C ALA A 165 -6.75 -34.73 16.64
N ALA A 166 -5.50 -34.62 16.17
CA ALA A 166 -4.93 -35.54 15.17
C ALA A 166 -4.86 -37.00 15.67
N LYS A 167 -4.59 -37.21 16.97
CA LYS A 167 -4.64 -38.54 17.60
C LYS A 167 -6.07 -39.04 17.71
N GLU A 168 -7.01 -38.19 18.14
CA GLU A 168 -8.42 -38.55 18.28
C GLU A 168 -9.06 -38.97 16.95
N CYS A 169 -8.73 -38.27 15.86
CA CYS A 169 -9.28 -38.58 14.54
C CYS A 169 -8.57 -39.74 13.82
N ASN A 170 -7.53 -40.35 14.41
CA ASN A 170 -6.65 -41.32 13.75
C ASN A 170 -6.11 -40.83 12.38
N CYS A 171 -5.94 -39.51 12.22
CA CYS A 171 -5.51 -38.91 10.96
C CYS A 171 -4.00 -39.00 10.73
N ALA A 172 -3.24 -39.51 11.70
CA ALA A 172 -1.82 -39.79 11.52
C ALA A 172 -1.67 -40.90 10.47
N LYS A 173 -1.25 -40.52 9.26
CA LYS A 173 -0.96 -41.43 8.15
C LYS A 173 -0.10 -42.61 8.62
N LYS A 174 -0.50 -43.82 8.21
CA LYS A 174 0.42 -44.97 8.11
C LYS A 174 1.51 -44.68 7.09
#